data_AF-A0A949I0C1-F1
#
_entry.id   AF-A0A949I0C1-F1
#
_cell.length_a   1.000
_cell.length_b   1.000
_cell.length_c   1.000
_cell.angle_alpha   90.00
_cell.angle_beta   90.00
_cell.angle_gamma   90.00
#
_symmetry.space_group_name_H-M   'P 1'
#
loop_
_entity.id
_entity.type
_entity.pdbx_description
1 polymer ?
#
loop_
_entity_poly.entity_id
_entity_poly.type
_entity_poly.pdbx_seq_one_letter_code
_entity_poly.pdbx_strand_id
1 'polypeptide(L)'
;MNSGELKMVEVKRQALLGQLKAAEAGVRAGLDVQGFGNIARAHLERALAHVQEARIAINEFNRARTVQQLVDDLLRLEQACNEFRQQPPPGVTVKSQRP
;
A
#
# COMPACT_ATOMS: atom_id res chain seq x y z
N MET A 1 15.13 -18.54 -24.90
CA MET A 1 13.66 -18.66 -25.07
C MET A 1 13.33 -18.57 -26.55
N ASN A 2 12.47 -19.44 -27.05
CA ASN A 2 11.95 -19.34 -28.42
C ASN A 2 10.76 -18.36 -28.51
N SER A 3 10.35 -18.00 -29.73
CA SER A 3 9.27 -17.02 -29.96
C SER A 3 7.92 -17.43 -29.33
N GLY A 4 7.63 -18.73 -29.27
CA GLY A 4 6.42 -19.26 -28.63
C GLY A 4 6.44 -19.08 -27.12
N GLU A 5 7.57 -19.35 -26.46
CA GLU A 5 7.75 -19.16 -25.02
C GLU A 5 7.60 -17.70 -24.61
N LEU A 6 8.17 -16.77 -25.39
CA LEU A 6 8.04 -15.33 -25.13
C LEU A 6 6.57 -14.87 -25.22
N LYS A 7 5.82 -15.32 -26.23
CA LYS A 7 4.39 -15.03 -26.36
C LYS A 7 3.58 -15.57 -25.18
N MET A 8 3.88 -16.79 -24.74
CA MET A 8 3.19 -17.40 -23.60
C MET A 8 3.47 -16.66 -22.29
N VAL A 9 4.70 -16.20 -22.07
CA VAL A 9 5.05 -15.37 -20.90
C VAL A 9 4.30 -14.04 -20.95
N GLU A 10 4.22 -13.39 -22.10
CA GLU A 10 3.49 -12.12 -22.22
C GLU A 10 1.98 -12.29 -21.98
N VAL A 11 1.36 -13.36 -22.50
CA VAL A 11 -0.06 -13.65 -22.23
C VAL A 11 -0.30 -13.85 -20.74
N LYS A 12 0.56 -14.62 -20.06
CA LYS A 12 0.46 -14.81 -18.61
C LYS A 12 0.66 -13.50 -17.85
N ARG A 13 1.60 -12.66 -18.28
CA ARG A 13 1.86 -11.34 -17.71
C ARG A 13 0.62 -10.45 -17.79
N GLN A 14 -0.01 -10.37 -18.97
CA GLN A 14 -1.24 -9.58 -19.17
C GLN A 14 -2.41 -10.09 -18.33
N ALA A 15 -2.60 -11.41 -18.26
CA ALA A 15 -3.63 -12.01 -17.41
C ALA A 15 -3.42 -11.66 -15.93
N LEU A 16 -2.18 -11.75 -15.44
CA LEU A 16 -1.82 -11.40 -14.07
C LEU A 16 -2.05 -9.90 -13.78
N LEU A 17 -1.70 -9.02 -14.71
CA LEU A 17 -1.98 -7.58 -14.57
C LEU A 17 -3.47 -7.29 -14.48
N GLY A 18 -4.30 -8.00 -15.26
CA GLY A 18 -5.76 -7.92 -15.16
C GLY A 18 -6.28 -8.34 -13.78
N GLN A 19 -5.74 -9.44 -13.22
CA GLN A 19 -6.09 -9.92 -11.89
C GLN A 19 -5.67 -8.94 -10.80
N LEU A 20 -4.47 -8.36 -10.88
CA LEU A 20 -4.00 -7.36 -9.92
C LEU A 20 -4.86 -6.09 -9.98
N LYS A 21 -5.29 -5.66 -11.16
CA LYS A 21 -6.22 -4.52 -11.30
C LYS A 21 -7.58 -4.80 -10.65
N ALA A 22 -8.10 -6.02 -10.79
CA ALA A 22 -9.34 -6.44 -10.13
C ALA A 22 -9.17 -6.49 -8.59
N ALA A 23 -8.04 -7.00 -8.10
CA ALA A 23 -7.71 -7.02 -6.67
C ALA A 23 -7.60 -5.60 -6.11
N GLU A 24 -6.93 -4.68 -6.81
CA GLU A 24 -6.83 -3.27 -6.44
C GLU A 24 -8.22 -2.63 -6.29
N ALA A 25 -9.13 -2.88 -7.24
CA ALA A 25 -10.50 -2.37 -7.19
C ALA A 25 -11.28 -2.94 -6.01
N GLY A 26 -11.17 -4.25 -5.74
CA GLY A 26 -11.83 -4.89 -4.60
C GLY A 26 -11.34 -4.37 -3.25
N VAL A 27 -10.02 -4.18 -3.10
CA VAL A 27 -9.45 -3.62 -1.88
C VAL A 27 -9.89 -2.16 -1.67
N ARG A 28 -9.91 -1.34 -2.74
CA ARG A 28 -10.44 0.03 -2.65
C ARG A 28 -11.90 0.06 -2.22
N ALA A 29 -12.74 -0.77 -2.85
CA ALA A 29 -14.14 -0.87 -2.45
C ALA A 29 -14.27 -1.25 -0.96
N GLY A 30 -13.43 -2.15 -0.46
CA GLY A 30 -13.38 -2.49 0.97
C GLY A 30 -12.96 -1.32 1.88
N LEU A 31 -12.09 -0.42 1.41
CA LEU A 31 -11.67 0.78 2.15
C LEU A 31 -12.76 1.86 2.24
N ASP A 32 -13.68 1.87 1.28
CA ASP A 32 -14.83 2.77 1.23
C ASP A 32 -15.96 2.31 2.17
N VAL A 33 -16.01 1.01 2.50
CA VAL A 33 -17.00 0.45 3.42
C VAL A 33 -16.75 0.93 4.85
N GLN A 34 -17.78 1.55 5.44
CA GLN A 34 -17.79 1.90 6.85
C GLN A 34 -18.09 0.65 7.71
N GLY A 35 -17.48 0.55 8.89
CA GLY A 35 -17.84 -0.46 9.89
C GLY A 35 -16.94 -1.69 10.00
N PHE A 36 -15.92 -1.86 9.14
CA PHE A 36 -14.93 -2.95 9.29
C PHE A 36 -13.89 -2.70 10.40
N GLY A 37 -13.89 -1.51 11.00
CA GLY A 37 -13.00 -1.14 12.09
C GLY A 37 -11.56 -0.89 11.65
N ASN A 38 -10.75 -0.39 12.60
CA ASN A 38 -9.41 0.13 12.32
C ASN A 38 -8.41 -0.97 11.89
N ILE A 39 -8.53 -2.17 12.45
CA ILE A 39 -7.61 -3.29 12.14
C ILE A 39 -7.82 -3.75 10.69
N ALA A 40 -9.07 -3.98 10.27
CA ALA A 40 -9.37 -4.39 8.90
C ALA A 40 -8.96 -3.31 7.91
N ARG A 41 -9.22 -2.03 8.22
CA ARG A 41 -8.77 -0.90 7.41
C ARG A 41 -7.25 -0.91 7.21
N ALA A 42 -6.48 -1.08 8.28
CA ALA A 42 -5.02 -1.14 8.20
C ALA A 42 -4.52 -2.32 7.34
N HIS A 43 -5.17 -3.49 7.43
CA HIS A 43 -4.84 -4.61 6.55
C HIS A 43 -5.19 -4.35 5.08
N LEU A 44 -6.32 -3.69 4.80
CA LEU A 44 -6.71 -3.32 3.43
C LEU A 44 -5.77 -2.26 2.85
N GLU A 45 -5.35 -1.27 3.63
CA GLU A 45 -4.37 -0.26 3.20
C GLU A 45 -3.00 -0.91 2.87
N ARG A 46 -2.53 -1.85 3.71
CA ARG A 46 -1.31 -2.62 3.42
C ARG A 46 -1.47 -3.52 2.19
N ALA A 47 -2.60 -4.20 2.05
CA ALA A 47 -2.88 -5.04 0.88
C ALA A 47 -2.87 -4.21 -0.41
N LEU A 48 -3.46 -3.01 -0.39
CA LEU A 48 -3.47 -2.10 -1.54
C LEU A 48 -2.04 -1.72 -1.96
N ALA A 49 -1.18 -1.38 -1.01
CA ALA A 49 0.22 -1.06 -1.27
C ALA A 49 0.98 -2.24 -1.91
N HIS A 50 0.80 -3.46 -1.39
CA HIS A 50 1.41 -4.66 -1.98
C HIS A 50 0.90 -4.99 -3.38
N VAL A 51 -0.41 -4.83 -3.65
CA VAL A 51 -0.98 -5.03 -4.99
C VAL A 51 -0.38 -4.04 -5.99
N GLN A 52 -0.24 -2.77 -5.58
CA GLN A 52 0.39 -1.74 -6.43
C GLN A 52 1.86 -2.04 -6.69
N GLU A 53 2.61 -2.44 -5.67
CA GLU A 53 4.03 -2.80 -5.81
C GLU A 53 4.23 -4.03 -6.70
N ALA A 54 3.38 -5.05 -6.57
CA ALA A 54 3.40 -6.22 -7.45
C ALA A 54 3.17 -5.83 -8.91
N ARG A 55 2.24 -4.91 -9.17
CA ARG A 55 1.98 -4.36 -10.51
C ARG A 55 3.19 -3.60 -11.06
N ILE A 56 3.91 -2.86 -10.21
CA ILE A 56 5.17 -2.19 -10.58
C ILE A 56 6.22 -3.24 -10.91
N ALA A 57 6.45 -4.23 -10.05
CA ALA A 57 7.47 -5.27 -10.25
C ALA A 57 7.28 -6.06 -11.57
N ILE A 58 6.04 -6.29 -11.98
CA ILE A 58 5.71 -7.00 -13.22
C ILE A 58 5.89 -6.14 -14.49
N ASN A 59 5.85 -4.81 -14.38
CA ASN A 59 6.05 -3.90 -15.51
C ASN A 59 7.47 -3.32 -15.56
N GLU A 60 8.04 -2.99 -14.41
CA GLU A 60 9.23 -2.16 -14.20
C GLU A 60 10.04 -2.73 -13.03
N PHE A 61 10.62 -3.93 -13.22
CA PHE A 61 11.32 -4.68 -12.17
C PHE A 61 12.42 -3.88 -11.46
N ASN A 62 13.07 -2.94 -12.15
CA ASN A 62 14.15 -2.10 -11.62
C ASN A 62 13.66 -0.95 -10.74
N ARG A 63 12.36 -0.72 -10.66
CA ARG A 63 11.73 0.33 -9.85
C ARG A 63 10.90 -0.21 -8.69
N ALA A 64 10.70 -1.53 -8.65
CA ALA A 64 9.99 -2.15 -7.55
C ALA A 64 10.87 -2.19 -6.30
N ARG A 65 10.26 -1.82 -5.17
CA ARG A 65 10.81 -2.05 -3.84
C ARG A 65 10.75 -3.53 -3.50
N THR A 66 11.68 -3.99 -2.69
CA THR A 66 11.55 -5.28 -2.02
C THR A 66 10.36 -5.24 -1.05
N VAL A 67 9.84 -6.41 -0.69
CA VAL A 67 8.79 -6.53 0.32
C VAL A 67 9.21 -5.83 1.62
N GLN A 68 10.47 -6.02 2.05
CA GLN A 68 10.98 -5.39 3.27
C GLN A 68 11.02 -3.87 3.16
N GLN A 69 11.54 -3.33 2.04
CA GLN A 69 11.56 -1.88 1.81
C GLN A 69 10.15 -1.28 1.84
N LEU A 70 9.18 -1.94 1.22
CA LEU A 70 7.79 -1.49 1.25
C LEU A 70 7.20 -1.52 2.66
N VAL A 71 7.44 -2.58 3.43
CA VAL A 71 6.97 -2.69 4.82
C VAL A 71 7.59 -1.59 5.69
N ASP A 72 8.88 -1.34 5.55
CA ASP A 72 9.58 -0.28 6.28
C ASP A 72 9.02 1.11 5.93
N ASP A 73 8.76 1.37 4.65
CA ASP A 73 8.14 2.62 4.19
C ASP A 73 6.74 2.81 4.77
N LEU A 74 5.92 1.76 4.79
CA LEU A 74 4.57 1.79 5.37
C LEU A 74 4.60 2.06 6.88
N LEU A 75 5.54 1.44 7.60
CA LEU A 75 5.73 1.68 9.04
C LEU A 75 6.15 3.12 9.33
N ARG A 76 7.08 3.68 8.54
CA ARG A 76 7.50 5.08 8.68
C ARG A 76 6.36 6.06 8.43
N LEU A 77 5.54 5.80 7.41
CA LEU A 77 4.36 6.63 7.11
C LEU A 77 3.33 6.56 8.25
N GLU A 78 3.09 5.37 8.79
CA GLU A 78 2.19 5.17 9.94
C GLU A 78 2.68 5.95 11.17
N GLN A 79 3.98 5.89 11.46
CA GLN A 79 4.61 6.66 12.55
C GLN A 79 4.47 8.17 12.31
N ALA A 80 4.81 8.67 11.13
CA ALA A 80 4.70 10.09 10.79
C ALA A 80 3.25 10.61 10.88
N CYS A 81 2.26 9.82 10.42
CA CYS A 81 0.86 10.17 10.57
C CYS A 81 0.41 10.20 12.04
N ASN A 82 0.91 9.27 12.87
CA ASN A 82 0.61 9.25 14.30
C ASN A 82 1.24 10.44 15.01
N GLU A 83 2.49 10.78 14.71
CA GLU A 83 3.16 11.98 15.22
C GLU A 83 2.38 13.24 14.86
N PHE A 84 1.95 13.37 13.59
CA PHE A 84 1.15 14.51 13.14
C PHE A 84 -0.20 14.62 13.86
N ARG A 85 -0.87 13.49 14.13
CA ARG A 85 -2.13 13.48 14.91
C ARG A 85 -1.94 13.86 16.37
N GLN A 86 -0.77 13.58 16.95
CA GLN A 86 -0.46 13.91 18.34
C GLN A 86 0.06 15.35 18.52
N GLN A 87 0.39 16.05 17.43
CA GLN A 87 0.78 17.45 17.52
C GLN A 87 -0.44 18.32 17.89
N PRO A 88 -0.33 19.16 18.94
CA PRO A 88 -1.38 20.12 19.23
C PRO A 88 -1.54 21.09 18.05
N PRO A 89 -2.75 21.59 17.79
CA PRO A 89 -2.98 22.54 16.71
C PRO A 89 -2.03 23.75 16.82
N PRO A 90 -1.58 24.33 15.69
CA PRO A 90 -0.76 25.53 15.71
C PRO A 90 -1.44 26.62 16.54
N GLY A 91 -0.78 27.07 17.62
CA GLY A 91 -1.29 28.10 18.53
C GLY A 91 -1.81 27.61 19.88
N VAL A 92 -1.88 26.29 20.13
CA VAL A 92 -2.23 25.75 21.46
C VAL A 92 -0.96 25.53 22.29
N THR A 93 -0.66 26.45 23.20
CA THR A 93 0.36 26.24 24.25
C THR A 93 -0.22 25.36 25.35
N VAL A 94 0.25 24.11 25.45
CA VAL A 94 -0.03 23.25 26.60
C VAL A 94 0.62 23.90 27.83
N LYS A 95 -0.19 24.48 28.70
CA LYS A 95 0.30 25.09 29.95
C LYS A 95 0.89 23.97 30.81
N SER A 96 2.21 23.97 30.95
CA SER A 96 2.92 23.10 31.88
C SER A 96 2.55 23.51 33.31
N GLN A 97 1.65 22.78 33.95
CA GLN A 97 1.45 22.88 35.39
C GLN A 97 2.64 22.19 36.07
N ARG A 98 3.55 22.99 36.63
CA ARG A 98 4.54 22.51 37.60
C ARG A 98 3.85 22.30 38.97
N PRO A 99 4.31 21.31 39.75
CA PRO A 99 3.74 20.94 41.04
C PRO A 99 3.87 22.05 42.10
#